data_AF-A0A1Y4M0U9-F1
#
_entry.id   AF-A0A1Y4M0U9-F1
#
_cell.length_a   1.000
_cell.length_b   1.000
_cell.length_c   1.000
_cell.angle_alpha   90.00
_cell.angle_beta   90.00
_cell.angle_gamma   90.00
#
_symmetry.space_group_name_H-M   'P 1'
#
loop_
_entity.id
_entity.type
_entity.pdbx_description
1 polymer ?
#
loop_
_entity_poly.entity_id
_entity_poly.type
_entity_poly.pdbx_seq_one_letter_code
_entity_poly.pdbx_strand_id
1 'polypeptide(L)'
;MKEYNMEHMDAAVPIFQRRVGPLGLDVPPAGEAEFDHLVEEYRAQLGAGQGPVHINCMIGMAECRAAILAARELGYGPLWVSWSCNEEGESATRVHMLAALFVAEGMGAAAFGLNCPKELALEQLEELSRYASVPLFYVVDGDVVTYPYVVQEKDPDVIPCATGTSPCFVTRTVDVGEELECTPKLLEDIIEAEDDPVGAVKISILEQDDVDIFAEHQYAVNKALCLWSDVPQLLEQALRYYQGRAFYDGTGDLDAEELRELSNRYGLIVL
;
A
#
# COMPACT_ATOMS: atom_id res chain seq x y z
N MET A 1 10.11 -16.18 37.00
CA MET A 1 10.32 -15.75 35.61
C MET A 1 8.97 -15.74 34.95
N LYS A 2 8.50 -14.61 34.41
CA LYS A 2 7.30 -14.63 33.58
C LYS A 2 7.70 -15.32 32.27
N GLU A 3 7.04 -16.43 31.94
CA GLU A 3 7.08 -16.97 30.59
C GLU A 3 6.49 -15.90 29.68
N TYR A 4 7.33 -15.18 28.94
CA TYR A 4 6.86 -14.39 27.82
C TYR A 4 6.40 -15.39 26.78
N ASN A 5 5.08 -15.52 26.63
CA ASN A 5 4.49 -16.31 25.57
C ASN A 5 4.83 -15.59 24.25
N MET A 6 5.87 -16.06 23.55
CA MET A 6 6.31 -15.47 22.30
C MET A 6 5.31 -15.89 21.22
N GLU A 7 4.52 -14.94 20.72
CA GLU A 7 3.61 -15.18 19.62
C GLU A 7 4.41 -15.34 18.33
N HIS A 8 4.30 -16.52 17.71
CA HIS A 8 4.93 -16.80 16.42
C HIS A 8 3.91 -16.58 15.31
N MET A 9 4.27 -15.77 14.32
CA MET A 9 3.51 -15.58 13.10
C MET A 9 4.00 -16.58 12.04
N ASP A 10 3.09 -17.41 11.54
CA ASP A 10 3.33 -18.38 10.46
C ASP A 10 1.99 -18.69 9.77
N ALA A 11 2.04 -19.27 8.56
CA ALA A 11 0.85 -19.74 7.86
C ALA A 11 1.15 -20.97 7.01
N ALA A 12 0.17 -21.85 6.88
CA ALA A 12 0.25 -22.90 5.87
C ALA A 12 0.12 -22.29 4.47
N VAL A 13 1.06 -22.62 3.58
CA VAL A 13 0.99 -22.20 2.17
C VAL A 13 -0.28 -22.79 1.53
N PRO A 14 -1.21 -21.95 1.05
CA PRO A 14 -2.44 -22.44 0.45
C PRO A 14 -2.20 -22.96 -0.98
N ILE A 15 -3.12 -23.77 -1.48
CA ILE A 15 -3.17 -24.09 -2.92
C ILE A 15 -3.76 -22.89 -3.65
N PHE A 16 -2.90 -22.12 -4.30
CA PHE A 16 -3.31 -20.95 -5.08
C PHE A 16 -4.19 -21.36 -6.27
N GLN A 17 -5.37 -20.75 -6.36
CA GLN A 17 -6.28 -20.92 -7.49
C GLN A 17 -5.81 -20.11 -8.69
N ARG A 18 -5.19 -18.94 -8.44
CA ARG A 18 -4.61 -18.06 -9.44
C ARG A 18 -3.24 -17.57 -9.00
N ARG A 19 -2.39 -17.32 -10.00
CA ARG A 19 -1.14 -16.58 -9.86
C ARG A 19 -1.10 -15.55 -10.99
N VAL A 20 -0.95 -14.29 -10.64
CA VAL A 20 -0.80 -13.16 -11.58
C VAL A 20 0.49 -12.43 -11.23
N GLY A 21 1.18 -11.85 -12.21
CA GLY A 21 2.40 -11.08 -11.98
C GLY A 21 2.37 -9.76 -12.73
N PRO A 22 3.49 -9.02 -12.77
CA PRO A 22 3.56 -7.72 -13.43
C PRO A 22 3.10 -7.79 -14.89
N LEU A 23 2.29 -6.80 -15.29
CA LEU A 23 1.93 -6.48 -16.67
C LEU A 23 3.08 -5.74 -17.37
N GLY A 24 3.94 -5.05 -16.60
CA GLY A 24 4.99 -4.18 -17.15
C GLY A 24 4.43 -2.89 -17.71
N LEU A 25 3.35 -2.38 -17.10
CA LEU A 25 2.70 -1.12 -17.45
C LEU A 25 2.91 -0.12 -16.31
N ASP A 26 3.30 1.08 -16.69
CA ASP A 26 3.46 2.21 -15.77
C ASP A 26 2.32 3.21 -15.96
N VAL A 27 1.88 3.81 -14.85
CA VAL A 27 0.91 4.91 -14.84
C VAL A 27 1.65 6.26 -14.85
N PRO A 28 0.97 7.38 -15.15
CA PRO A 28 1.58 8.70 -15.06
C PRO A 28 2.26 8.95 -13.70
N PRO A 29 3.40 9.68 -13.68
CA PRO A 29 4.10 10.28 -14.82
C PRO A 29 5.09 9.32 -15.52
N ALA A 30 5.28 8.10 -15.02
CA ALA A 30 6.28 7.16 -15.52
C ALA A 30 5.85 6.43 -16.81
N GLY A 31 4.55 6.34 -17.05
CA GLY A 31 3.97 5.79 -18.27
C GLY A 31 2.64 6.45 -18.67
N GLU A 32 1.95 5.82 -19.60
CA GLU A 32 0.71 6.33 -20.22
C GLU A 32 -0.52 5.48 -19.87
N ALA A 33 -0.37 4.42 -19.06
CA ALA A 33 -1.49 3.57 -18.70
C ALA A 33 -2.36 4.22 -17.62
N GLU A 34 -3.67 4.18 -17.81
CA GLU A 34 -4.61 4.56 -16.75
C GLU A 34 -4.62 3.50 -15.66
N PHE A 35 -4.75 3.91 -14.39
CA PHE A 35 -4.79 2.95 -13.27
C PHE A 35 -5.95 1.96 -13.41
N ASP A 36 -7.13 2.43 -13.83
CA ASP A 36 -8.28 1.54 -14.04
C ASP A 36 -8.06 0.57 -15.20
N HIS A 37 -7.24 0.91 -16.18
CA HIS A 37 -6.84 -0.05 -17.21
C HIS A 37 -6.04 -1.21 -16.60
N LEU A 38 -5.13 -0.94 -15.66
CA LEU A 38 -4.41 -1.98 -14.93
C LEU A 38 -5.37 -2.90 -14.16
N VAL A 39 -6.36 -2.32 -13.47
CA VAL A 39 -7.37 -3.09 -12.72
C VAL A 39 -8.14 -4.03 -13.66
N GLU A 40 -8.55 -3.55 -14.83
CA GLU A 40 -9.27 -4.36 -15.80
C GLU A 40 -8.41 -5.46 -16.44
N GLU A 41 -7.13 -5.21 -16.69
CA GLU A 41 -6.19 -6.24 -17.14
C GLU A 41 -6.02 -7.35 -16.09
N TYR A 42 -5.86 -7.00 -14.81
CA TYR A 42 -5.81 -7.99 -13.73
C TYR A 42 -7.16 -8.71 -13.57
N ARG A 43 -8.29 -8.03 -13.72
CA ARG A 43 -9.62 -8.65 -13.70
C ARG A 43 -9.75 -9.69 -14.81
N ALA A 44 -9.28 -9.38 -16.02
CA ALA A 44 -9.29 -10.29 -17.15
C ALA A 44 -8.41 -11.53 -16.90
N GLN A 45 -7.20 -11.36 -16.35
CA GLN A 45 -6.31 -12.48 -16.02
C GLN A 45 -6.86 -13.39 -14.91
N LEU A 46 -7.48 -12.79 -13.88
CA LEU A 46 -8.06 -13.54 -12.76
C LEU A 46 -9.33 -14.28 -13.20
N GLY A 47 -10.21 -13.61 -13.95
CA GLY A 47 -11.53 -14.09 -14.31
C GLY A 47 -12.42 -14.39 -13.09
N ALA A 48 -13.66 -14.81 -13.33
CA ALA A 48 -14.55 -15.20 -12.23
C ALA A 48 -13.99 -16.41 -11.45
N GLY A 49 -14.01 -16.32 -10.12
CA GLY A 49 -13.53 -17.37 -9.23
C GLY A 49 -13.50 -16.93 -7.78
N GLN A 50 -13.03 -17.83 -6.91
CA GLN A 50 -12.88 -17.58 -5.48
C GLN A 50 -11.67 -18.35 -4.96
N GLY A 51 -11.19 -18.00 -3.77
CA GLY A 51 -10.11 -18.72 -3.09
C GLY A 51 -8.75 -18.02 -3.17
N PRO A 52 -7.68 -18.69 -2.68
CA PRO A 52 -6.37 -18.07 -2.52
C PRO A 52 -5.75 -17.64 -3.85
N VAL A 53 -5.16 -16.44 -3.88
CA VAL A 53 -4.45 -15.89 -5.05
C VAL A 53 -3.04 -15.46 -4.64
N HIS A 54 -2.07 -15.76 -5.49
CA HIS A 54 -0.72 -15.21 -5.37
C HIS A 54 -0.52 -14.07 -6.38
N ILE A 55 -0.51 -12.84 -5.89
CA ILE A 55 -0.07 -11.65 -6.63
C ILE A 55 1.45 -11.66 -6.56
N ASN A 56 2.06 -12.15 -7.63
CA ASN A 56 3.40 -12.73 -7.63
C ASN A 56 4.42 -11.81 -8.27
N CYS A 57 5.52 -11.56 -7.56
CA CYS A 57 6.71 -10.88 -8.07
C CYS A 57 6.45 -9.45 -8.58
N MET A 58 5.66 -8.68 -7.83
CA MET A 58 5.40 -7.28 -8.15
C MET A 58 6.70 -6.45 -8.12
N ILE A 59 6.76 -5.45 -8.99
CA ILE A 59 7.89 -4.53 -9.10
C ILE A 59 7.47 -3.06 -9.06
N GLY A 60 6.17 -2.77 -9.04
CA GLY A 60 5.61 -1.43 -9.07
C GLY A 60 4.33 -1.35 -8.24
N MET A 61 4.14 -0.21 -7.56
CA MET A 61 3.07 -0.03 -6.59
C MET A 61 1.69 0.03 -7.24
N ALA A 62 1.55 0.79 -8.33
CA ALA A 62 0.30 0.88 -9.08
C ALA A 62 -0.22 -0.51 -9.51
N GLU A 63 0.65 -1.33 -10.10
CA GLU A 63 0.29 -2.69 -10.51
C GLU A 63 -0.10 -3.59 -9.32
N CYS A 64 0.66 -3.54 -8.22
CA CYS A 64 0.36 -4.32 -7.02
C CYS A 64 -1.03 -3.97 -6.46
N ARG A 65 -1.32 -2.67 -6.33
CA ARG A 65 -2.61 -2.19 -5.85
C ARG A 65 -3.74 -2.56 -6.80
N ALA A 66 -3.54 -2.40 -8.11
CA ALA A 66 -4.52 -2.78 -9.12
C ALA A 66 -4.86 -4.28 -9.07
N ALA A 67 -3.86 -5.14 -8.91
CA ALA A 67 -4.05 -6.58 -8.75
C ALA A 67 -4.84 -6.94 -7.48
N ILE A 68 -4.54 -6.28 -6.35
CA ILE A 68 -5.28 -6.46 -5.09
C ILE A 68 -6.73 -6.03 -5.25
N LEU A 69 -6.99 -4.84 -5.82
CA LEU A 69 -8.34 -4.34 -6.05
C LEU A 69 -9.13 -5.26 -6.97
N ALA A 70 -8.56 -5.65 -8.11
CA ALA A 70 -9.22 -6.57 -9.04
C ALA A 70 -9.58 -7.91 -8.38
N ALA A 71 -8.66 -8.48 -7.60
CA ALA A 71 -8.88 -9.74 -6.89
C ALA A 71 -10.01 -9.61 -5.85
N ARG A 72 -9.99 -8.54 -5.05
CA ARG A 72 -11.00 -8.31 -4.01
C ARG A 72 -12.37 -8.03 -4.58
N GLU A 73 -12.47 -7.21 -5.62
CA GLU A 73 -13.74 -6.90 -6.31
C GLU A 73 -14.36 -8.15 -6.95
N LEU A 74 -13.54 -9.12 -7.36
CA LEU A 74 -13.99 -10.43 -7.86
C LEU A 74 -14.34 -11.43 -6.74
N GLY A 75 -14.02 -11.14 -5.48
CA GLY A 75 -14.26 -12.04 -4.34
C GLY A 75 -13.17 -13.09 -4.12
N TYR A 76 -11.96 -12.89 -4.65
CA TYR A 76 -10.80 -13.72 -4.31
C TYR A 76 -10.26 -13.42 -2.90
N GLY A 77 -9.64 -14.44 -2.30
CA GLY A 77 -9.04 -14.34 -0.97
C GLY A 77 -8.83 -15.73 -0.34
N PRO A 78 -7.81 -15.90 0.52
CA PRO A 78 -6.80 -14.91 0.94
C PRO A 78 -5.83 -14.51 -0.19
N LEU A 79 -5.35 -13.27 -0.16
CA LEU A 79 -4.38 -12.75 -1.13
C LEU A 79 -2.97 -12.83 -0.55
N TRP A 80 -2.05 -13.48 -1.24
CA TRP A 80 -0.62 -13.45 -0.91
C TRP A 80 0.09 -12.57 -1.92
N VAL A 81 0.95 -11.67 -1.46
CA VAL A 81 1.66 -10.71 -2.31
C VAL A 81 3.15 -10.95 -2.19
N SER A 82 3.87 -11.09 -3.32
CA SER A 82 5.32 -11.10 -3.32
C SER A 82 5.92 -10.04 -4.22
N TRP A 83 7.11 -9.57 -3.85
CA TRP A 83 7.85 -8.51 -4.56
C TRP A 83 9.27 -8.94 -4.90
N SER A 84 9.82 -8.41 -5.98
CA SER A 84 11.27 -8.50 -6.25
C SER A 84 11.97 -7.21 -5.82
N CYS A 85 13.11 -7.34 -5.13
CA CYS A 85 13.93 -6.21 -4.69
C CYS A 85 15.43 -6.48 -4.87
N ASN A 86 16.23 -5.41 -4.77
CA ASN A 86 17.70 -5.41 -4.74
C ASN A 86 18.25 -5.49 -3.29
N GLU A 87 19.57 -5.35 -3.15
CA GLU A 87 20.30 -5.37 -1.87
C GLU A 87 19.89 -4.21 -0.94
N GLU A 88 19.44 -3.10 -1.50
CA GLU A 88 18.93 -1.94 -0.77
C GLU A 88 17.46 -2.08 -0.33
N GLY A 89 16.81 -3.22 -0.61
CA GLY A 89 15.40 -3.43 -0.25
C GLY A 89 14.44 -2.62 -1.11
N GLU A 90 14.82 -2.30 -2.35
CA GLU A 90 14.01 -1.55 -3.31
C GLU A 90 13.68 -2.40 -4.54
N SER A 91 12.47 -2.23 -5.07
CA SER A 91 12.07 -2.81 -6.35
C SER A 91 12.73 -2.09 -7.53
N ALA A 92 12.58 -2.66 -8.74
CA ALA A 92 13.10 -2.03 -9.97
C ALA A 92 12.54 -0.62 -10.24
N THR A 93 11.36 -0.29 -9.71
CA THR A 93 10.74 1.03 -9.80
C THR A 93 10.99 1.90 -8.56
N ARG A 94 11.95 1.52 -7.70
CA ARG A 94 12.35 2.23 -6.47
C ARG A 94 11.28 2.30 -5.39
N VAL A 95 10.40 1.30 -5.35
CA VAL A 95 9.52 1.09 -4.19
C VAL A 95 10.29 0.34 -3.10
N HIS A 96 10.42 0.94 -1.93
CA HIS A 96 11.01 0.33 -0.74
C HIS A 96 10.11 -0.77 -0.17
N MET A 97 10.68 -1.90 0.27
CA MET A 97 9.88 -3.06 0.70
C MET A 97 8.99 -2.81 1.93
N LEU A 98 9.38 -1.90 2.84
CA LEU A 98 8.47 -1.46 3.90
C LEU A 98 7.23 -0.72 3.37
N ALA A 99 7.38 0.12 2.34
CA ALA A 99 6.24 0.79 1.71
C ALA A 99 5.30 -0.25 1.07
N ALA A 100 5.87 -1.19 0.31
CA ALA A 100 5.14 -2.29 -0.30
C ALA A 100 4.39 -3.14 0.74
N LEU A 101 5.03 -3.47 1.86
CA LEU A 101 4.42 -4.17 2.99
C LEU A 101 3.24 -3.38 3.56
N PHE A 102 3.42 -2.10 3.88
CA PHE A 102 2.37 -1.28 4.51
C PHE A 102 1.15 -1.09 3.61
N VAL A 103 1.37 -0.86 2.32
CA VAL A 103 0.28 -0.76 1.34
C VAL A 103 -0.43 -2.11 1.20
N ALA A 104 0.30 -3.21 0.99
CA ALA A 104 -0.30 -4.52 0.81
C ALA A 104 -1.09 -4.97 2.05
N GLU A 105 -0.53 -4.85 3.25
CA GLU A 105 -1.22 -5.16 4.52
C GLU A 105 -2.46 -4.28 4.71
N GLY A 106 -2.33 -2.96 4.48
CA GLY A 106 -3.44 -2.02 4.58
C GLY A 106 -4.58 -2.38 3.63
N MET A 107 -4.26 -2.85 2.43
CA MET A 107 -5.24 -3.32 1.44
C MET A 107 -5.65 -4.78 1.63
N GLY A 108 -5.35 -5.40 2.77
CA GLY A 108 -5.88 -6.70 3.17
C GLY A 108 -5.13 -7.91 2.59
N ALA A 109 -3.86 -7.76 2.20
CA ALA A 109 -3.01 -8.91 1.93
C ALA A 109 -2.93 -9.80 3.18
N ALA A 110 -3.09 -11.11 2.99
CA ALA A 110 -3.06 -12.11 4.05
C ALA A 110 -1.65 -12.68 4.30
N ALA A 111 -0.70 -12.43 3.40
CA ALA A 111 0.72 -12.71 3.56
C ALA A 111 1.53 -11.82 2.62
N PHE A 112 2.75 -11.48 3.03
CA PHE A 112 3.69 -10.68 2.25
C PHE A 112 5.02 -11.42 2.08
N GLY A 113 5.65 -11.28 0.93
CA GLY A 113 6.89 -12.01 0.68
C GLY A 113 7.78 -11.45 -0.40
N LEU A 114 8.91 -12.12 -0.58
CA LEU A 114 9.93 -11.71 -1.55
C LEU A 114 10.20 -12.81 -2.57
N ASN A 115 10.36 -12.42 -3.84
CA ASN A 115 10.73 -13.27 -4.95
C ASN A 115 12.04 -12.75 -5.56
N CYS A 116 13.11 -12.91 -4.79
CA CYS A 116 14.48 -12.56 -5.12
C CYS A 116 15.41 -13.70 -4.66
N PRO A 117 16.73 -13.67 -4.94
CA PRO A 117 17.65 -14.71 -4.47
C PRO A 117 17.49 -14.97 -2.97
N LYS A 118 17.50 -16.24 -2.57
CA LYS A 118 17.12 -16.68 -1.22
C LYS A 118 17.86 -15.92 -0.12
N GLU A 119 19.17 -15.75 -0.27
CA GLU A 119 20.03 -15.09 0.71
C GLU A 119 19.58 -13.64 0.92
N LEU A 120 19.29 -12.92 -0.18
CA LEU A 120 18.76 -11.57 -0.14
C LEU A 120 17.36 -11.54 0.47
N ALA A 121 16.47 -12.46 0.10
CA ALA A 121 15.13 -12.53 0.66
C ALA A 121 15.16 -12.71 2.19
N LEU A 122 16.04 -13.58 2.71
CA LEU A 122 16.15 -13.83 4.15
C LEU A 122 16.65 -12.60 4.93
N GLU A 123 17.61 -11.86 4.38
CA GLU A 123 18.11 -10.61 4.97
C GLU A 123 17.00 -9.55 5.04
N GLN A 124 16.31 -9.33 3.93
CA GLN A 124 15.24 -8.33 3.85
C GLN A 124 14.03 -8.70 4.72
N LEU A 125 13.66 -10.00 4.78
CA LEU A 125 12.55 -10.47 5.63
C LEU A 125 12.85 -10.32 7.13
N GLU A 126 14.12 -10.37 7.55
CA GLU A 126 14.48 -10.10 8.94
C GLU A 126 14.10 -8.66 9.34
N GLU A 127 14.38 -7.68 8.47
CA GLU A 127 13.96 -6.29 8.69
C GLU A 127 12.44 -6.14 8.66
N LEU A 128 11.79 -6.68 7.63
CA LEU A 128 10.33 -6.58 7.45
C LEU A 128 9.58 -7.23 8.63
N SER A 129 10.12 -8.29 9.24
CA SER A 129 9.49 -8.98 10.38
C SER A 129 9.27 -8.08 11.61
N ARG A 130 10.01 -6.98 11.73
CA ARG A 130 9.85 -6.00 12.82
C ARG A 130 8.57 -5.18 12.67
N TYR A 131 8.06 -5.05 11.44
CA TYR A 131 6.91 -4.22 11.12
C TYR A 131 5.72 -5.02 10.59
N ALA A 132 5.93 -6.24 10.08
CA ALA A 132 4.88 -7.07 9.53
C ALA A 132 3.84 -7.48 10.58
N SER A 133 2.59 -7.44 10.19
CA SER A 133 1.41 -7.91 10.93
C SER A 133 0.82 -9.18 10.29
N VAL A 134 1.33 -9.59 9.14
CA VAL A 134 0.90 -10.77 8.39
C VAL A 134 2.05 -11.77 8.23
N PRO A 135 1.76 -13.07 8.00
CA PRO A 135 2.76 -14.06 7.66
C PRO A 135 3.71 -13.61 6.55
N LEU A 136 4.99 -13.90 6.76
CA LEU A 136 6.05 -13.62 5.80
C LEU A 136 6.44 -14.87 5.02
N PHE A 137 6.85 -14.70 3.77
CA PHE A 137 7.33 -15.81 2.93
C PHE A 137 8.36 -15.35 1.90
N TYR A 138 9.04 -16.30 1.27
CA TYR A 138 9.83 -16.04 0.08
C TYR A 138 9.57 -17.10 -0.99
N VAL A 139 9.93 -16.77 -2.23
CA VAL A 139 9.80 -17.65 -3.39
C VAL A 139 11.20 -18.10 -3.81
N VAL A 140 11.42 -19.41 -3.91
CA VAL A 140 12.68 -20.00 -4.39
C VAL A 140 12.35 -21.11 -5.38
N ASP A 141 12.97 -21.08 -6.56
CA ASP A 141 12.72 -22.05 -7.64
C ASP A 141 11.23 -22.22 -8.02
N GLY A 142 10.41 -21.18 -7.78
CA GLY A 142 8.96 -21.17 -8.04
C GLY A 142 8.09 -21.64 -6.87
N ASP A 143 8.71 -22.23 -5.84
CA ASP A 143 8.07 -22.70 -4.61
C ASP A 143 7.96 -21.58 -3.58
N VAL A 144 6.82 -21.53 -2.88
CA VAL A 144 6.57 -20.59 -1.79
C VAL A 144 7.01 -21.25 -0.48
N VAL A 145 7.90 -20.59 0.25
CA VAL A 145 8.44 -21.06 1.54
C VAL A 145 8.13 -20.02 2.60
N THR A 146 7.50 -20.44 3.69
CA THR A 146 7.16 -19.51 4.78
C THR A 146 8.41 -19.09 5.55
N TYR A 147 8.37 -17.88 6.09
CA TYR A 147 9.37 -17.31 6.98
C TYR A 147 8.69 -17.03 8.33
N PRO A 148 8.68 -18.02 9.25
CA PRO A 148 8.12 -17.82 10.58
C PRO A 148 8.94 -16.79 11.34
N TYR A 149 8.26 -15.86 12.01
CA TYR A 149 8.91 -14.84 12.83
C TYR A 149 8.19 -14.65 14.17
N VAL A 150 8.89 -14.05 15.14
CA VAL A 150 8.30 -13.69 16.43
C VAL A 150 7.68 -12.31 16.28
N VAL A 151 6.38 -12.20 16.57
CA VAL A 151 5.70 -10.90 16.56
C VAL A 151 6.32 -10.00 17.63
N GLN A 152 6.81 -8.84 17.21
CA GLN A 152 7.32 -7.83 18.12
C GLN A 152 6.17 -6.94 18.59
N GLU A 153 6.24 -6.51 19.86
CA GLU A 153 5.34 -5.48 20.37
C GLU A 153 5.63 -4.18 19.61
N LYS A 154 4.62 -3.69 18.89
CA LYS A 154 4.71 -2.46 18.11
C LYS A 154 4.32 -1.29 19.02
N ASP A 155 5.02 -0.18 18.86
CA ASP A 155 4.61 1.07 19.50
C ASP A 155 3.22 1.45 18.94
N PRO A 156 2.17 1.48 19.77
CA PRO A 156 0.82 1.79 19.31
C PRO A 156 0.66 3.24 18.83
N ASP A 157 1.61 4.12 19.18
CA ASP A 157 1.63 5.49 18.73
C ASP A 157 2.31 5.64 17.36
N VAL A 158 3.03 4.62 16.88
CA VAL A 158 3.65 4.62 15.54
C VAL A 158 2.70 4.04 14.51
N ILE A 159 2.29 4.89 13.58
CA ILE A 159 1.33 4.58 12.54
C ILE A 159 2.08 4.46 11.20
N PRO A 160 2.09 3.26 10.57
CA PRO A 160 2.78 3.03 9.31
C PRO A 160 1.94 3.53 8.12
N CYS A 161 2.32 4.67 7.58
CA CYS A 161 1.87 5.21 6.30
C CYS A 161 2.89 4.88 5.20
N ALA A 162 2.58 5.22 3.95
CA ALA A 162 3.54 5.11 2.86
C ALA A 162 3.21 6.11 1.76
N THR A 163 4.23 6.63 1.08
CA THR A 163 4.06 7.21 -0.25
C THR A 163 4.00 6.08 -1.29
N GLY A 164 3.97 6.41 -2.58
CA GLY A 164 4.07 5.40 -3.65
C GLY A 164 5.41 4.63 -3.63
N THR A 165 6.45 5.16 -2.98
CA THR A 165 7.82 4.60 -3.02
C THR A 165 8.45 4.39 -1.65
N SER A 166 8.11 5.18 -0.63
CA SER A 166 8.81 5.22 0.65
C SER A 166 7.89 4.98 1.85
N PRO A 167 8.36 4.30 2.91
CA PRO A 167 7.60 4.19 4.15
C PRO A 167 7.56 5.55 4.88
N CYS A 168 6.44 5.85 5.52
CA CYS A 168 6.28 7.02 6.38
C CYS A 168 5.78 6.57 7.75
N PHE A 169 6.23 7.23 8.81
CA PHE A 169 5.78 6.93 10.17
C PHE A 169 5.23 8.20 10.78
N VAL A 170 3.96 8.16 11.18
CA VAL A 170 3.28 9.27 11.87
C VAL A 170 2.85 8.84 13.25
N THR A 171 2.50 9.80 14.09
CA THR A 171 1.79 9.55 15.34
C THR A 171 0.39 10.11 15.27
N ARG A 172 -0.47 9.76 16.24
CA ARG A 172 -1.82 10.36 16.35
C ARG A 172 -1.80 11.88 16.59
N THR A 173 -0.66 12.40 17.02
CA THR A 173 -0.44 13.84 17.24
C THR A 173 0.48 14.44 16.18
N VAL A 174 0.58 13.82 15.01
CA VAL A 174 1.37 14.35 13.90
C VAL A 174 0.89 15.76 13.57
N ASP A 175 1.85 16.65 13.34
CA ASP A 175 1.54 17.99 12.84
C ASP A 175 1.25 17.89 11.35
N VAL A 176 0.07 18.37 10.95
CA VAL A 176 -0.41 18.31 9.57
C VAL A 176 -0.27 19.71 8.98
N GLY A 177 0.36 19.78 7.80
CA GLY A 177 0.57 21.04 7.09
C GLY A 177 -0.72 21.76 6.70
N GLU A 178 -0.55 22.94 6.12
CA GLU A 178 -1.67 23.67 5.52
C GLU A 178 -2.36 22.81 4.45
N GLU A 179 -3.66 23.03 4.30
CA GLU A 179 -4.46 22.31 3.31
C GLU A 179 -4.14 22.81 1.91
N LEU A 180 -3.69 21.91 1.04
CA LEU A 180 -3.42 22.18 -0.36
C LEU A 180 -4.64 21.82 -1.21
N GLU A 181 -5.14 22.80 -1.97
CA GLU A 181 -6.20 22.59 -2.96
C GLU A 181 -5.60 22.04 -4.27
N CYS A 182 -6.32 21.16 -4.96
CA CYS A 182 -5.89 20.60 -6.24
C CYS A 182 -6.04 21.58 -7.40
N THR A 183 -5.22 22.63 -7.41
CA THR A 183 -5.15 23.58 -8.53
C THR A 183 -4.12 23.13 -9.59
N PRO A 184 -4.05 23.77 -10.77
CA PRO A 184 -2.95 23.53 -11.72
C PRO A 184 -1.53 23.81 -11.18
N LYS A 185 -1.42 24.37 -9.96
CA LYS A 185 -0.15 24.59 -9.26
C LYS A 185 0.13 23.57 -8.16
N LEU A 186 -0.71 22.55 -7.99
CA LEU A 186 -0.57 21.57 -6.91
C LEU A 186 0.85 20.99 -6.82
N LEU A 187 1.52 20.76 -7.95
CA LEU A 187 2.92 20.31 -7.94
C LEU A 187 3.86 21.31 -7.25
N GLU A 188 3.75 22.61 -7.55
CA GLU A 188 4.52 23.67 -6.89
C GLU A 188 4.19 23.72 -5.40
N ASP A 189 2.91 23.65 -5.07
CA ASP A 189 2.40 23.72 -3.70
C ASP A 189 2.88 22.51 -2.84
N ILE A 190 2.90 21.30 -3.41
CA ILE A 190 3.45 20.10 -2.75
C ILE A 190 4.95 20.31 -2.48
N ILE A 191 5.72 20.80 -3.46
CA ILE A 191 7.16 21.01 -3.31
C ILE A 191 7.44 22.03 -2.20
N GLU A 192 6.65 23.11 -2.10
CA GLU A 192 6.78 24.09 -1.02
C GLU A 192 6.42 23.48 0.35
N ALA A 193 5.33 22.71 0.44
CA ALA A 193 4.92 22.05 1.67
C ALA A 193 5.89 20.94 2.14
N GLU A 194 6.68 20.36 1.24
CA GLU A 194 7.74 19.40 1.59
C GLU A 194 8.89 20.06 2.39
N ASP A 195 9.09 21.38 2.26
CA ASP A 195 10.10 22.11 3.05
C ASP A 195 9.60 22.51 4.45
N ASP A 196 8.29 22.44 4.70
CA ASP A 196 7.71 22.83 5.99
C ASP A 196 8.07 21.85 7.12
N PRO A 197 8.25 22.32 8.37
CA PRO A 197 8.63 21.48 9.51
C PRO A 197 7.46 20.66 10.08
N VAL A 198 6.56 20.19 9.23
CA VAL A 198 5.37 19.37 9.55
C VAL A 198 5.60 17.91 9.19
N GLY A 199 4.85 17.01 9.84
CA GLY A 199 4.99 15.56 9.65
C GLY A 199 4.19 14.98 8.49
N ALA A 200 3.22 15.75 7.96
CA ALA A 200 2.37 15.32 6.87
C ALA A 200 1.94 16.48 5.97
N VAL A 201 1.75 16.20 4.68
CA VAL A 201 1.12 17.08 3.71
C VAL A 201 -0.39 16.79 3.70
N LYS A 202 -1.23 17.82 3.65
CA LYS A 202 -2.68 17.68 3.53
C LYS A 202 -3.14 18.14 2.16
N ILE A 203 -3.88 17.29 1.46
CA ILE A 203 -4.47 17.61 0.15
C ILE A 203 -5.98 17.40 0.26
N SER A 204 -6.76 18.40 -0.15
CA SER A 204 -8.22 18.32 -0.21
C SER A 204 -8.71 18.00 -1.62
N ILE A 205 -9.72 17.13 -1.69
CA ILE A 205 -10.40 16.71 -2.92
C ILE A 205 -11.85 17.15 -2.81
N LEU A 206 -12.20 18.22 -3.51
CA LEU A 206 -13.47 18.95 -3.39
C LEU A 206 -14.37 18.78 -4.62
N GLU A 207 -13.77 18.49 -5.78
CA GLU A 207 -14.48 18.20 -7.01
C GLU A 207 -13.85 17.06 -7.82
N GLN A 208 -14.49 16.69 -8.93
CA GLN A 208 -14.05 15.55 -9.73
C GLN A 208 -12.69 15.80 -10.41
N ASP A 209 -12.46 17.02 -10.89
CA ASP A 209 -11.20 17.40 -11.56
C ASP A 209 -10.00 17.33 -10.58
N ASP A 210 -10.24 17.53 -9.28
CA ASP A 210 -9.21 17.40 -8.24
C ASP A 210 -8.63 15.99 -8.16
N VAL A 211 -9.45 14.97 -8.41
CA VAL A 211 -9.00 13.56 -8.40
C VAL A 211 -7.92 13.35 -9.45
N ASP A 212 -8.12 13.89 -10.65
CA ASP A 212 -7.20 13.75 -11.77
C ASP A 212 -5.90 14.53 -11.50
N ILE A 213 -6.01 15.78 -11.03
CA ILE A 213 -4.86 16.63 -10.67
C ILE A 213 -4.04 15.98 -9.54
N PHE A 214 -4.70 15.47 -8.51
CA PHE A 214 -4.05 14.73 -7.44
C PHE A 214 -3.36 13.47 -7.95
N ALA A 215 -4.05 12.67 -8.78
CA ALA A 215 -3.51 11.44 -9.33
C ALA A 215 -2.25 11.69 -10.17
N GLU A 216 -2.22 12.80 -10.92
CA GLU A 216 -1.08 13.22 -11.73
C GLU A 216 0.12 13.63 -10.87
N HIS A 217 -0.10 14.32 -9.74
CA HIS A 217 0.98 14.95 -8.96
C HIS A 217 1.36 14.26 -7.65
N GLN A 218 0.62 13.23 -7.21
CA GLN A 218 0.89 12.49 -5.96
C GLN A 218 2.33 11.95 -5.82
N TYR A 219 3.04 11.76 -6.93
CA TYR A 219 4.43 11.29 -6.94
C TYR A 219 5.40 12.28 -6.28
N ALA A 220 5.02 13.55 -6.16
CA ALA A 220 5.84 14.60 -5.56
C ALA A 220 5.80 14.57 -4.01
N VAL A 221 4.83 13.87 -3.42
CA VAL A 221 4.68 13.76 -1.97
C VAL A 221 5.74 12.79 -1.42
N ASN A 222 6.57 13.28 -0.50
CA ASN A 222 7.63 12.52 0.19
C ASN A 222 7.35 12.34 1.69
N LYS A 223 6.43 13.14 2.26
CA LYS A 223 5.91 12.97 3.63
C LYS A 223 4.71 12.03 3.67
N ALA A 224 4.21 11.76 4.88
CA ALA A 224 2.92 11.11 5.03
C ALA A 224 1.81 12.00 4.43
N LEU A 225 0.83 11.37 3.80
CA LEU A 225 -0.27 12.08 3.15
C LEU A 225 -1.55 12.01 3.99
N CYS A 226 -2.07 13.18 4.35
CA CYS A 226 -3.44 13.37 4.81
C CYS A 226 -4.33 13.66 3.59
N LEU A 227 -5.23 12.74 3.24
CA LEU A 227 -6.25 12.98 2.23
C LEU A 227 -7.53 13.44 2.89
N TRP A 228 -8.11 14.53 2.39
CA TRP A 228 -9.32 15.12 2.94
C TRP A 228 -10.39 15.33 1.89
N SER A 229 -11.63 15.04 2.27
CA SER A 229 -12.85 15.42 1.54
C SER A 229 -14.03 15.36 2.51
N ASP A 230 -15.04 16.18 2.27
CA ASP A 230 -16.37 16.06 2.87
C ASP A 230 -17.34 15.25 1.99
N VAL A 231 -16.90 14.81 0.80
CA VAL A 231 -17.65 13.95 -0.11
C VAL A 231 -17.03 12.54 -0.12
N PRO A 232 -17.72 11.52 0.41
CA PRO A 232 -17.18 10.16 0.51
C PRO A 232 -16.72 9.58 -0.83
N GLN A 233 -17.46 9.89 -1.91
CA GLN A 233 -17.15 9.39 -3.25
C GLN A 233 -15.90 10.02 -3.85
N LEU A 234 -15.55 11.26 -3.48
CA LEU A 234 -14.31 11.89 -3.92
C LEU A 234 -13.11 11.32 -3.17
N LEU A 235 -13.25 11.13 -1.85
CA LEU A 235 -12.22 10.46 -1.06
C LEU A 235 -11.97 9.03 -1.53
N GLU A 236 -13.03 8.27 -1.86
CA GLU A 236 -12.90 6.93 -2.42
C GLU A 236 -12.07 6.93 -3.71
N GLN A 237 -12.38 7.84 -4.64
CA GLN A 237 -11.70 7.92 -5.92
C GLN A 237 -10.22 8.32 -5.75
N ALA A 238 -9.93 9.32 -4.91
CA ALA A 238 -8.56 9.70 -4.60
C ALA A 238 -7.78 8.54 -3.98
N LEU A 239 -8.37 7.81 -3.03
CA LEU A 239 -7.75 6.62 -2.44
C LEU A 239 -7.56 5.49 -3.44
N ARG A 240 -8.45 5.33 -4.42
CA ARG A 240 -8.29 4.36 -5.50
C ARG A 240 -7.02 4.64 -6.30
N TYR A 241 -6.78 5.89 -6.70
CA TYR A 241 -5.60 6.27 -7.47
C TYR A 241 -4.32 6.44 -6.63
N TYR A 242 -4.42 6.75 -5.34
CA TYR A 242 -3.26 7.02 -4.50
C TYR A 242 -2.39 5.78 -4.30
N GLN A 243 -1.16 5.79 -4.79
CA GLN A 243 -0.27 4.63 -4.76
C GLN A 243 0.28 4.32 -3.37
N GLY A 244 0.15 5.21 -2.40
CA GLY A 244 0.62 4.98 -1.03
C GLY A 244 -0.45 4.45 -0.08
N ARG A 245 -0.23 4.71 1.21
CA ARG A 245 -1.17 4.49 2.31
C ARG A 245 -1.37 5.79 3.08
N ALA A 246 -2.49 6.45 2.79
CA ALA A 246 -2.86 7.74 3.35
C ALA A 246 -3.57 7.60 4.70
N PHE A 247 -3.67 8.71 5.42
CA PHE A 247 -4.54 8.84 6.58
C PHE A 247 -5.58 9.94 6.39
N TYR A 248 -6.61 9.89 7.23
CA TYR A 248 -7.69 10.86 7.38
C TYR A 248 -7.65 11.41 8.80
N ASP A 249 -7.60 12.73 8.93
CA ASP A 249 -7.41 13.44 10.20
C ASP A 249 -8.69 13.63 11.03
N GLY A 250 -9.85 13.18 10.51
CA GLY A 250 -11.13 13.28 11.21
C GLY A 250 -11.76 14.67 11.18
N THR A 251 -11.23 15.61 10.37
CA THR A 251 -11.72 16.99 10.34
C THR A 251 -12.90 17.24 9.39
N GLY A 252 -13.27 16.27 8.55
CA GLY A 252 -14.46 16.36 7.70
C GLY A 252 -15.66 15.58 8.26
N ASP A 253 -16.81 15.73 7.61
CA ASP A 253 -18.10 15.17 8.05
C ASP A 253 -18.43 13.81 7.39
N LEU A 254 -17.45 12.89 7.38
CA LEU A 254 -17.67 11.52 6.88
C LEU A 254 -18.15 10.59 7.99
N ASP A 255 -19.04 9.65 7.65
CA ASP A 255 -19.58 8.74 8.66
C ASP A 255 -18.60 7.58 8.97
N ALA A 256 -18.80 6.96 10.15
CA ALA A 256 -17.91 5.91 10.63
C ALA A 256 -18.04 4.57 9.89
N GLU A 257 -19.10 4.37 9.11
CA GLU A 257 -19.29 3.19 8.25
C GLU A 257 -18.56 3.39 6.93
N GLU A 258 -18.71 4.55 6.29
CA GLU A 258 -17.99 4.99 5.09
C GLU A 258 -16.47 4.92 5.32
N LEU A 259 -15.98 5.53 6.40
CA LEU A 259 -14.55 5.49 6.74
C LEU A 259 -14.04 4.05 6.96
N ARG A 260 -14.88 3.16 7.52
CA ARG A 260 -14.52 1.75 7.72
C ARG A 260 -14.42 1.01 6.39
N GLU A 261 -15.30 1.29 5.45
CA GLU A 261 -15.23 0.71 4.10
C GLU A 261 -13.97 1.18 3.37
N LEU A 262 -13.64 2.48 3.45
CA LEU A 262 -12.43 3.05 2.86
C LEU A 262 -11.15 2.46 3.49
N SER A 263 -11.10 2.35 4.82
CA SER A 263 -10.02 1.66 5.52
C SER A 263 -9.90 0.22 5.08
N ASN A 264 -11.02 -0.50 4.98
CA ASN A 264 -11.00 -1.91 4.61
C ASN A 264 -10.54 -2.13 3.18
N ARG A 265 -10.95 -1.28 2.22
CA ARG A 265 -10.70 -1.50 0.79
C ARG A 265 -9.36 -0.93 0.31
N TYR A 266 -9.00 0.27 0.78
CA TYR A 266 -7.84 1.02 0.29
C TYR A 266 -6.73 1.17 1.34
N GLY A 267 -6.93 0.68 2.56
CA GLY A 267 -5.95 0.78 3.64
C GLY A 267 -5.86 2.15 4.28
N LEU A 268 -6.87 3.02 4.07
CA LEU A 268 -6.98 4.33 4.73
C LEU A 268 -6.84 4.18 6.24
N ILE A 269 -6.00 5.02 6.84
CA ILE A 269 -5.87 5.11 8.29
C ILE A 269 -6.77 6.24 8.78
N VAL A 270 -7.57 5.99 9.82
CA VAL A 270 -8.41 7.02 10.44
C VAL A 270 -7.83 7.36 11.81
N LEU A 271 -7.49 8.63 12.03
CA LEU A 271 -6.89 9.12 13.28
C LEU A 271 -7.93 9.48 14.34
#